data_AF-A0AAE1UGA2-F1
#
_entry.id   AF-A0AAE1UGA2-F1
#
_cell.length_a   1.000
_cell.length_b   1.000
_cell.length_c   1.000
_cell.angle_alpha   90.00
_cell.angle_beta   90.00
_cell.angle_gamma   90.00
#
_symmetry.space_group_name_H-M   'P 1'
#
loop_
_entity.id
_entity.type
_entity.pdbx_description
1 polymer ?
#
loop_
_entity_poly.entity_id
_entity_poly.type
_entity_poly.pdbx_seq_one_letter_code
_entity_poly.pdbx_strand_id
1 'polypeptide(L)'
;MSEPFLDLKLIPEYDGSAKQSVVEWLEKLELVCKLRGVSDVASVILLRLSGGAFAVYLQVNEEDRKNAKKIKEALLAAFAVDPYAAYEQFICTNQIINYKIQNN
;
A
#
# COMPACT_ATOMS: atom_id res chain seq x y z
N MET A 1 -2.33 4.38 34.08
CA MET A 1 -1.57 4.29 32.82
C MET A 1 -2.53 4.63 31.70
N SER A 2 -2.28 5.70 30.95
CA SER A 2 -3.06 6.00 29.74
C SER A 2 -2.74 4.95 28.69
N GLU A 3 -3.76 4.32 28.10
CA GLU A 3 -3.56 3.46 26.94
C GLU A 3 -2.86 4.26 25.82
N PRO A 4 -1.86 3.68 25.13
CA PRO A 4 -1.20 4.36 24.03
C PRO A 4 -2.22 4.63 22.91
N PHE A 5 -2.62 5.89 22.78
CA PHE A 5 -3.52 6.34 21.73
C PHE A 5 -2.76 6.41 20.40
N LEU A 6 -3.18 5.60 19.42
CA LEU A 6 -2.72 5.73 18.04
C LEU A 6 -3.58 6.77 17.33
N ASP A 7 -3.00 7.94 17.04
CA ASP A 7 -3.60 8.85 16.06
C ASP A 7 -3.44 8.26 14.65
N LEU A 8 -4.52 7.66 14.15
CA LEU A 8 -4.58 7.05 12.82
C LEU A 8 -4.25 8.02 11.68
N LYS A 9 -4.35 9.34 11.90
CA LYS A 9 -3.98 10.35 10.90
C LYS A 9 -2.49 10.38 10.57
N LEU A 10 -1.64 9.78 11.42
CA LEU A 10 -0.20 9.62 11.15
C LEU A 10 0.07 8.67 9.98
N ILE A 11 -0.86 7.76 9.71
CA ILE A 11 -0.78 6.78 8.63
C ILE A 11 -1.75 7.24 7.53
N PRO A 12 -1.32 7.53 6.30
CA PRO A 12 -2.24 7.88 5.22
C PRO A 12 -3.16 6.69 4.87
N GLU A 13 -4.32 6.95 4.28
CA GLU A 13 -5.13 5.86 3.72
C GLU A 13 -4.46 5.29 2.48
N TYR A 14 -4.65 4.01 2.25
CA TYR A 14 -4.22 3.33 1.04
C TYR A 14 -5.42 2.82 0.27
N ASP A 15 -5.64 3.39 -0.92
CA ASP A 15 -6.78 3.09 -1.78
C ASP A 15 -6.47 2.04 -2.87
N GLY A 16 -5.18 1.67 -3.01
CA GLY A 16 -4.71 0.79 -4.08
C GLY A 16 -4.36 1.51 -5.38
N SER A 17 -4.35 2.84 -5.41
CA SER A 17 -3.96 3.61 -6.60
C SER A 17 -2.44 3.69 -6.76
N ALA A 18 -1.99 3.85 -8.01
CA ALA A 18 -0.56 4.02 -8.33
C ALA A 18 0.05 5.33 -7.81
N LYS A 19 -0.72 6.20 -7.13
CA LYS A 19 -0.24 7.46 -6.54
C LYS A 19 0.67 7.22 -5.34
N GLN A 20 0.55 6.07 -4.69
CA GLN A 20 1.32 5.70 -3.52
C GLN A 20 1.82 4.26 -3.66
N SER A 21 3.10 4.04 -3.36
CA SER A 21 3.66 2.69 -3.31
C SER A 21 3.11 1.91 -2.11
N VAL A 22 2.59 0.71 -2.35
CA VAL A 22 2.16 -0.21 -1.28
C VAL A 22 3.31 -0.56 -0.34
N VAL A 23 4.54 -0.64 -0.85
CA VAL A 23 5.73 -0.99 -0.07
C VAL A 23 6.04 0.14 0.92
N GLU A 24 6.17 1.37 0.42
CA GLU A 24 6.45 2.54 1.26
C GLU A 24 5.34 2.77 2.29
N TRP A 25 4.08 2.55 1.89
CA TRP A 25 2.94 2.66 2.78
C TRP A 25 3.00 1.66 3.93
N LEU A 26 3.30 0.38 3.63
CA LEU A 26 3.45 -0.68 4.63
C LEU A 26 4.62 -0.40 5.58
N GLU A 27 5.78 0.00 5.07
CA GLU A 27 6.95 0.33 5.89
C GLU A 27 6.65 1.48 6.85
N LYS A 28 6.01 2.55 6.36
CA LYS A 28 5.61 3.68 7.21
C LYS A 28 4.62 3.24 8.29
N LEU A 29 3.61 2.44 7.94
CA LEU A 29 2.62 1.92 8.87
C LEU A 29 3.30 1.11 9.99
N GLU A 30 4.20 0.20 9.65
CA GLU A 30 4.93 -0.63 10.61
C GLU A 30 5.81 0.19 11.55
N LEU A 31 6.52 1.19 11.03
CA LEU A 31 7.32 2.10 11.84
C LEU A 31 6.46 2.90 12.82
N VAL A 32 5.31 3.41 12.39
CA VAL A 32 4.38 4.13 13.27
C VAL A 32 3.82 3.21 14.35
N CYS A 33 3.38 1.99 13.99
CA CYS A 33 2.91 1.00 14.96
C CYS A 33 3.98 0.69 16.01
N LYS A 34 5.23 0.49 15.58
CA LYS A 34 6.38 0.25 16.48
C LYS A 34 6.62 1.43 17.42
N LEU A 35 6.62 2.66 16.91
CA LEU A 35 6.82 3.87 17.72
C LEU A 35 5.69 4.12 18.73
N ARG A 36 4.47 3.66 18.42
CA ARG A 36 3.29 3.80 19.28
C ARG A 36 3.03 2.58 20.17
N GLY A 37 3.85 1.54 20.09
CA GLY A 37 3.69 0.32 20.88
C GLY A 37 2.45 -0.50 20.49
N VAL A 38 1.98 -0.38 19.25
CA VAL A 38 0.80 -1.11 18.74
C VAL A 38 1.24 -2.47 18.21
N SER A 39 0.74 -3.54 18.83
CA SER A 39 1.02 -4.93 18.43
C SER A 39 0.03 -5.44 17.39
N ASP A 40 -1.21 -4.97 17.39
CA ASP A 40 -2.25 -5.38 16.46
C ASP A 40 -2.16 -4.63 15.12
N VAL A 41 -1.12 -4.97 14.35
CA VAL A 41 -0.85 -4.36 13.04
C VAL A 41 -1.94 -4.71 12.03
N ALA A 42 -2.58 -5.88 12.15
CA ALA A 42 -3.63 -6.32 11.23
C ALA A 42 -4.84 -5.37 11.26
N SER A 43 -5.29 -4.99 12.47
CA SER A 43 -6.38 -4.01 12.62
C SER A 43 -5.99 -2.63 12.11
N VAL A 44 -4.75 -2.18 12.34
CA VAL A 44 -4.29 -0.88 11.82
C VAL A 44 -4.26 -0.86 10.29
N ILE A 45 -3.79 -1.94 9.65
CA ILE A 45 -3.85 -2.07 8.19
C ILE A 45 -5.31 -1.90 7.75
N LEU A 46 -6.23 -2.70 8.29
CA LEU A 46 -7.65 -2.66 7.93
C LEU A 46 -8.25 -1.25 8.06
N LEU A 47 -7.99 -0.57 9.18
CA LEU A 47 -8.52 0.78 9.47
C LEU A 47 -8.02 1.86 8.51
N ARG A 48 -6.93 1.61 7.78
CA ARG A 48 -6.33 2.55 6.84
C ARG A 48 -6.45 2.10 5.39
N LEU A 49 -7.08 0.95 5.11
CA LEU A 49 -7.43 0.56 3.75
C LEU A 49 -8.71 1.26 3.30
N SER A 50 -8.73 1.69 2.03
CA SER A 50 -9.93 2.13 1.35
C SER A 50 -9.93 1.63 -0.09
N GLY A 51 -10.98 1.96 -0.86
CA GLY A 51 -11.05 1.66 -2.30
C GLY A 51 -10.73 0.21 -2.69
N GLY A 52 -9.89 0.05 -3.72
CA GLY A 52 -9.51 -1.26 -4.25
C GLY A 52 -8.67 -2.07 -3.27
N ALA A 53 -7.89 -1.43 -2.41
CA ALA A 53 -7.10 -2.14 -1.42
C ALA A 53 -7.96 -2.80 -0.33
N PHE A 54 -9.05 -2.15 0.08
CA PHE A 54 -10.04 -2.78 0.96
C PHE A 54 -10.72 -3.97 0.28
N ALA A 55 -10.99 -3.90 -1.03
CA ALA A 55 -11.55 -5.04 -1.77
C ALA A 55 -10.59 -6.25 -1.81
N VAL A 56 -9.28 -6.03 -1.88
CA VAL A 56 -8.27 -7.09 -1.79
C VAL A 56 -8.26 -7.72 -0.39
N TYR A 57 -8.37 -6.91 0.68
CA TYR A 57 -8.50 -7.44 2.04
C TYR A 57 -9.72 -8.36 2.19
N LEU A 58 -10.86 -8.00 1.60
CA LEU A 58 -12.06 -8.85 1.63
C LEU A 58 -11.88 -10.18 0.89
N GLN A 59 -10.92 -10.31 -0.02
CA GLN A 59 -10.59 -11.58 -0.69
C GLN A 59 -9.69 -12.49 0.16
N VAL A 60 -9.07 -11.96 1.22
CA VAL A 60 -8.33 -12.78 2.20
C VAL A 60 -9.32 -13.57 3.04
N ASN A 61 -9.06 -14.85 3.28
CA ASN A 61 -9.88 -15.72 4.12
C ASN A 61 -10.03 -15.15 5.54
N GLU A 62 -11.18 -15.35 6.17
CA GLU A 62 -11.47 -14.77 7.49
C GLU A 62 -10.48 -15.18 8.58
N GLU A 63 -9.97 -16.41 8.53
CA GLU A 63 -8.95 -16.91 9.45
C GLU A 63 -7.61 -16.17 9.28
N ASP A 64 -7.26 -15.83 8.04
CA ASP A 64 -6.02 -15.15 7.68
C ASP A 64 -6.09 -13.63 7.89
N ARG A 65 -7.29 -13.05 7.97
CA ARG A 65 -7.52 -11.61 8.20
C ARG A 65 -7.04 -11.09 9.56
N LYS A 66 -6.69 -11.98 10.49
CA LYS A 66 -6.04 -11.61 11.77
C LYS A 66 -4.51 -11.64 11.66
N ASN A 67 -3.97 -12.16 10.56
CA ASN A 67 -2.55 -12.29 10.34
C ASN A 67 -2.05 -11.15 9.45
N ALA A 68 -1.38 -10.18 10.06
CA ALA A 68 -0.81 -9.04 9.34
C ALA A 68 0.11 -9.46 8.19
N LYS A 69 0.84 -10.59 8.31
CA LYS A 69 1.69 -11.09 7.24
C LYS A 69 0.88 -11.48 6.00
N LYS A 70 -0.23 -12.18 6.18
CA LYS A 70 -1.12 -12.63 5.09
C LYS A 70 -1.77 -11.46 4.36
N ILE A 71 -2.22 -10.46 5.10
CA ILE A 71 -2.79 -9.25 4.51
C ILE A 71 -1.73 -8.51 3.68
N LYS A 72 -0.51 -8.35 4.23
CA LYS A 72 0.61 -7.71 3.51
C LYS A 72 0.97 -8.45 2.23
N GLU A 73 1.05 -9.78 2.27
CA GLU A 73 1.31 -10.62 1.10
C GLU A 73 0.25 -10.39 0.01
N ALA A 74 -1.04 -10.35 0.39
CA ALA A 74 -2.12 -10.10 -0.55
C ALA A 74 -2.07 -8.70 -1.18
N LEU A 75 -1.78 -7.67 -0.36
CA LEU A 75 -1.64 -6.29 -0.84
C LEU A 75 -0.44 -6.14 -1.78
N LEU A 76 0.70 -6.75 -1.45
CA LEU A 76 1.88 -6.75 -2.30
C LEU A 76 1.60 -7.48 -3.62
N ALA A 77 0.95 -8.64 -3.58
CA ALA A 77 0.60 -9.39 -4.79
C ALA A 77 -0.35 -8.61 -5.71
N ALA A 78 -1.25 -7.81 -5.15
CA ALA A 78 -2.22 -7.04 -5.93
C ALA A 78 -1.70 -5.69 -6.45
N PHE A 79 -0.80 -5.03 -5.72
CA PHE A 79 -0.44 -3.62 -5.99
C PHE A 79 1.05 -3.34 -6.10
N ALA A 80 1.95 -4.29 -5.80
CA ALA A 80 3.36 -4.05 -6.03
C ALA A 80 3.60 -3.95 -7.55
N VAL A 81 4.11 -2.80 -7.98
CA VAL A 81 4.52 -2.62 -9.36
C VAL A 81 5.70 -3.55 -9.61
N ASP A 82 5.57 -4.43 -10.61
CA ASP A 82 6.70 -5.21 -11.10
C ASP A 82 7.80 -4.25 -11.57
N PRO A 83 9.05 -4.36 -11.07
CA PRO A 83 10.18 -3.57 -11.55
C PRO A 83 10.33 -3.57 -13.08
N TYR A 84 9.92 -4.66 -13.75
CA TYR A 84 9.89 -4.74 -15.20
C TYR A 84 8.77 -3.88 -15.83
N ALA A 85 7.58 -3.87 -15.22
CA ALA A 85 6.48 -3.01 -15.65
C ALA A 85 6.81 -1.51 -15.46
N ALA A 86 7.54 -1.15 -14.40
CA ALA A 86 8.02 0.21 -14.19
C ALA A 86 9.01 0.65 -15.29
N TYR A 87 9.90 -0.24 -15.71
CA TYR A 87 10.82 0.01 -16.82
C TYR A 87 10.09 0.20 -18.15
N GLU A 88 9.15 -0.69 -18.51
CA GLU A 88 8.37 -0.59 -19.74
C GLU A 88 7.54 0.71 -19.80
N GLN A 89 6.93 1.14 -18.68
CA GLN A 89 6.21 2.41 -18.61
C GLN A 89 7.13 3.62 -18.80
N PHE A 90 8.35 3.58 -18.24
CA PHE A 90 9.34 4.62 -18.45
C PHE A 90 9.74 4.72 -19.93
N ILE A 91 9.98 3.59 -20.60
CA ILE A 91 10.33 3.56 -22.03
C ILE A 91 9.16 4.08 -22.89
N CYS A 92 7.94 3.58 -22.68
CA CYS A 92 6.75 4.03 -23.41
C CYS A 92 6.52 5.54 -23.27
N THR A 93 6.63 6.07 -22.05
CA THR A 93 6.42 7.51 -21.79
C THR A 93 7.46 8.36 -22.50
N ASN A 94 8.74 7.94 -22.48
CA ASN A 94 9.80 8.64 -23.21
C ASN A 94 9.61 8.59 -24.73
N GLN A 95 9.15 7.47 -25.30
CA GLN A 95 8.84 7.37 -26.73
C GLN A 95 7.70 8.31 -27.14
N ILE A 96 6.63 8.39 -26.34
CA ILE A 96 5.48 9.28 -26.61
C ILE A 96 5.89 10.75 -26.55
N ILE A 97 6.74 11.13 -25.59
CA ILE A 97 7.26 12.50 -25.48
C ILE A 97 8.13 12.83 -26.71
N ASN A 98 9.05 11.95 -27.09
CA ASN A 98 9.91 12.16 -28.26
C ASN A 98 9.11 12.27 -29.56
N TYR A 99 8.08 11.44 -29.75
CA TYR A 99 7.20 11.53 -30.92
C TYR A 99 6.46 12.88 -30.97
N LYS A 100 5.98 13.39 -29.84
CA LYS A 100 5.28 14.69 -29.78
C LYS A 100 6.20 15.89 -30.03
N ILE A 101 7.49 15.78 -29.70
CA ILE A 101 8.49 16.81 -29.98
C ILE A 101 8.88 16.82 -31.47
N GLN A 102 8.93 15.66 -32.13
CA GLN A 102 9.28 15.59 -33.55
C GLN A 102 8.14 15.96 -34.52
N ASN A 103 6.90 16.01 -34.04
CA ASN A 103 5.70 16.24 -34.87
C ASN A 103 4.94 17.53 -34.53
N ASN A 104 5.56 18.47 -33.82
CA ASN A 104 5.12 19.87 -33.64
C ASN A 104 6.24 20.81 -34.09
#